data_AF-A0A7J7K2M8-F1
#
_entry.id   AF-A0A7J7K2M8-F1
#
_cell.length_a   1.000
_cell.length_b   1.000
_cell.length_c   1.000
_cell.angle_alpha   90.00
_cell.angle_beta   90.00
_cell.angle_gamma   90.00
#
_symmetry.space_group_name_H-M   'P 1'
#
loop_
_entity.id
_entity.type
_entity.pdbx_description
1 polymer ?
#
loop_
_entity_poly.entity_id
_entity_poly.type
_entity_poly.pdbx_seq_one_letter_code
_entity_poly.pdbx_strand_id
1 'polypeptide(L)'
;MSANLRDSLKYLDERNRDVDIIQLPVKPCTLQSVTEKFYSDSVYRMSAPVRGRCLIINNRYFDRPATPAPGQVQLEHRDGSEIDVMNILNVFQQLSFDCELKTNLSSTVTFRDIPSKDLVDQSLSVCFVYLCM
;
A
#
# COMPACT_ATOMS: atom_id res chain seq x y z
N MET A 1 2.64 -11.84 -14.10
CA MET A 1 3.90 -11.09 -14.27
C MET A 1 3.88 -9.94 -13.28
N SER A 2 4.60 -10.04 -12.15
CA SER A 2 4.64 -8.96 -11.16
C SER A 2 5.62 -7.89 -11.63
N ALA A 3 5.13 -6.70 -11.96
CA ALA A 3 5.99 -5.54 -12.13
C ALA A 3 6.76 -5.30 -10.81
N ASN A 4 8.07 -5.05 -10.91
CA ASN A 4 8.88 -4.71 -9.75
C ASN A 4 8.44 -3.33 -9.23
N LEU A 5 8.37 -3.13 -7.91
CA LEU A 5 7.94 -1.86 -7.30
C LEU A 5 8.72 -0.65 -7.87
N ARG A 6 10.01 -0.85 -8.20
CA ARG A 6 10.85 0.16 -8.84
C ARG A 6 10.39 0.52 -10.25
N ASP A 7 9.93 -0.46 -11.02
CA ASP A 7 9.44 -0.24 -12.39
C ASP A 7 8.06 0.43 -12.37
N SER A 8 7.21 0.06 -11.40
CA SER A 8 5.93 0.74 -11.15
C SER A 8 6.11 2.18 -10.69
N LEU A 9 7.06 2.44 -9.80
CA LEU A 9 7.39 3.81 -9.34
C LEU A 9 7.96 4.66 -10.48
N LYS A 10 8.87 4.12 -11.31
CA LYS A 10 9.37 4.83 -12.50
C LYS A 10 8.26 5.16 -13.50
N TYR A 11 7.36 4.22 -13.75
CA TYR A 11 6.21 4.45 -14.64
C TYR A 11 5.26 5.53 -14.11
N LEU A 12 5.10 5.63 -12.79
CA LEU A 12 4.29 6.69 -12.16
C LEU A 12 5.01 8.04 -12.17
N ASP A 13 6.33 8.06 -11.96
CA ASP A 13 7.18 9.25 -11.97
C ASP A 13 7.26 9.89 -13.38
N GLU A 14 7.41 9.06 -14.43
CA GLU A 14 7.52 9.53 -15.82
C GLU A 14 6.22 10.16 -16.36
N ARG A 15 5.05 9.76 -15.84
CA ARG A 15 3.74 10.31 -16.24
C ARG A 15 3.25 11.49 -15.40
N ASN A 16 3.83 11.74 -14.23
CA ASN A 16 3.35 12.72 -13.25
C ASN A 16 4.35 13.84 -12.94
N ARG A 17 5.12 14.31 -13.94
CA ARG A 17 6.11 15.39 -13.74
C ARG A 17 5.54 16.72 -13.23
N ASP A 18 4.22 16.92 -13.31
CA ASP A 18 3.52 18.14 -12.87
C ASP A 18 2.52 17.91 -11.72
N VAL A 19 2.59 16.75 -11.04
CA VAL A 19 1.67 16.47 -9.92
C VAL A 19 2.36 16.78 -8.59
N ASP A 20 1.79 17.71 -7.84
CA ASP A 20 2.23 18.06 -6.49
C ASP A 20 2.09 16.84 -5.55
N ILE A 21 3.14 16.02 -5.47
CA ILE A 21 3.26 15.02 -4.42
C ILE A 21 3.28 15.78 -3.09
N ILE A 22 2.23 15.61 -2.29
CA ILE A 22 2.18 16.18 -0.95
C ILE A 22 3.20 15.42 -0.11
N GLN A 23 4.40 15.98 0.02
CA GLN A 23 5.39 15.46 0.93
C GLN A 23 4.90 15.72 2.36
N LEU A 24 4.27 14.72 2.97
CA LEU A 24 3.93 14.72 4.38
C LEU A 24 5.13 14.14 5.15
N PRO A 25 5.98 14.98 5.78
CA PRO A 25 7.08 14.48 6.58
C PRO A 25 6.54 13.77 7.82
N VAL A 26 6.88 12.50 7.98
CA VAL A 26 6.56 11.75 9.19
C VAL A 26 7.49 12.23 10.30
N LYS A 27 6.92 12.92 11.29
CA LYS A 27 7.69 13.38 12.45
C LYS A 27 8.12 12.16 13.30
N PRO A 28 9.42 12.01 13.61
CA PRO A 28 9.87 10.92 14.48
C PRO A 28 9.30 11.07 15.90
N CYS A 29 9.06 9.94 16.55
CA CYS A 29 8.64 9.91 17.94
C CYS A 29 9.81 10.32 18.85
N THR A 30 9.53 11.07 19.93
CA THR A 30 10.55 11.43 20.92
C THR A 30 10.81 10.28 21.90
N LEU A 31 12.02 10.20 22.45
CA LEU A 31 12.39 9.19 23.45
C LEU A 31 11.45 9.19 24.66
N GLN A 32 11.02 10.38 25.11
CA GLN A 32 10.07 10.53 26.21
C GLN A 32 8.71 9.88 25.90
N SER A 33 8.18 10.10 24.69
CA SER A 33 6.93 9.46 24.24
C SER A 33 7.08 7.95 24.08
N VAL A 34 8.29 7.46 23.76
CA VAL A 34 8.57 6.03 23.71
C VAL A 34 8.50 5.42 25.12
N THR A 35 9.20 6.03 26.09
CA THR A 35 9.25 5.50 27.47
C THR A 35 7.91 5.57 28.20
N GLU A 36 7.11 6.60 27.97
CA GLU A 36 5.82 6.77 28.66
C GLU A 36 4.71 5.85 28.10
N LYS A 37 4.78 5.46 26.82
CA LYS A 37 3.69 4.75 26.13
C LYS A 37 4.03 3.32 25.68
N PHE A 38 5.30 2.99 25.40
CA PHE A 38 5.65 1.64 24.91
C PHE A 38 5.85 0.61 26.02
N TYR A 39 5.96 1.04 27.27
CA TYR A 39 6.06 0.15 28.43
C TYR A 39 4.73 -0.03 29.19
N SER A 40 3.63 0.53 28.68
CA SER A 40 2.30 0.12 29.14
C SER A 40 1.86 -1.13 28.37
N ASP A 41 1.39 -2.16 29.08
CA ASP A 41 0.88 -3.42 28.51
C ASP A 41 -0.26 -3.25 27.48
N SER A 42 -0.79 -2.04 27.32
CA SER A 42 -1.86 -1.69 26.40
C SER A 42 -1.41 -1.33 24.97
N VAL A 43 -0.11 -1.19 24.69
CA VAL A 43 0.40 -0.79 23.36
C VAL A 43 1.05 -1.97 22.64
N TYR A 44 0.64 -2.19 21.39
CA TYR A 44 1.24 -3.22 20.53
C TYR A 44 2.74 -2.96 20.30
N ARG A 45 3.53 -4.03 20.41
CA ARG A 45 4.98 -3.97 20.18
C ARG A 45 5.29 -3.60 18.73
N MET A 46 5.76 -2.38 18.48
CA MET A 46 6.05 -1.86 17.12
C MET A 46 7.53 -1.45 16.95
N SER A 47 8.44 -2.11 17.67
CA SER A 47 9.87 -1.76 17.71
C SER A 47 10.77 -2.49 16.70
N ALA A 48 10.20 -3.34 15.84
CA ALA A 48 10.96 -4.03 14.81
C ALA A 48 11.54 -3.03 13.77
N PRO A 49 12.77 -3.25 13.25
CA PRO A 49 13.38 -2.37 12.25
C PRO A 49 12.53 -2.21 10.98
N VAL A 50 11.89 -3.29 10.55
CA VAL A 50 10.77 -3.28 9.61
C VAL A 50 9.52 -3.52 10.44
N ARG A 51 8.62 -2.54 10.51
CA ARG A 51 7.46 -2.61 11.41
C ARG A 51 6.44 -3.65 10.97
N GLY A 52 6.39 -3.91 9.67
CA GLY A 52 5.36 -4.73 9.07
C GLY A 52 5.34 -4.65 7.56
N ARG A 53 4.37 -5.32 6.97
CA ARG A 53 4.09 -5.28 5.53
C ARG A 53 2.88 -4.42 5.22
N CYS A 54 2.96 -3.68 4.13
CA CYS A 54 1.87 -2.85 3.61
C CYS A 54 1.55 -3.32 2.18
N LEU A 55 0.38 -3.92 1.98
CA LEU A 55 -0.11 -4.27 0.65
C LEU A 55 -1.11 -3.20 0.19
N ILE A 56 -0.77 -2.54 -0.91
CA ILE A 56 -1.60 -1.53 -1.56
C ILE A 56 -2.15 -2.14 -2.84
N ILE A 57 -3.46 -2.14 -2.97
CA ILE A 57 -4.17 -2.57 -4.18
C ILE A 57 -4.83 -1.33 -4.76
N ASN A 58 -4.42 -0.94 -5.97
CA ASN A 58 -5.00 0.18 -6.68
C ASN A 58 -5.67 -0.28 -7.98
N ASN A 59 -7.00 -0.31 -7.98
CA ASN A 59 -7.78 -0.61 -9.17
C ASN A 59 -8.20 0.71 -9.82
N ARG A 60 -7.37 1.20 -10.74
CA ARG A 60 -7.65 2.41 -11.52
C ARG A 60 -8.66 2.13 -12.63
N TYR A 61 -8.49 1.01 -13.32
CA TYR A 61 -9.29 0.63 -14.46
C TYR A 61 -10.30 -0.45 -14.08
N PHE A 62 -11.56 -0.21 -14.46
CA PHE A 62 -12.64 -1.17 -14.33
C PHE A 62 -13.13 -1.48 -15.74
N ASP A 63 -12.72 -2.62 -16.26
CA ASP A 63 -13.10 -3.02 -17.61
C ASP A 63 -14.59 -3.31 -17.70
N ARG A 64 -15.21 -2.86 -18.79
CA ARG A 64 -16.61 -3.16 -19.07
C ARG A 64 -16.71 -4.62 -19.51
N PRO A 65 -17.56 -5.44 -18.88
CA PRO A 65 -17.84 -6.77 -19.42
C PRO A 65 -18.50 -6.64 -20.79
N ALA A 66 -18.11 -7.51 -21.72
CA ALA A 66 -18.69 -7.55 -23.07
C ALA A 66 -20.22 -7.79 -23.05
N THR A 67 -20.71 -8.44 -22.00
CA THR A 67 -22.13 -8.66 -21.72
C THR A 67 -22.44 -8.22 -20.28
N PRO A 68 -23.01 -7.02 -20.06
CA PRO A 68 -23.35 -6.55 -18.72
C PRO A 68 -24.51 -7.37 -18.15
N ALA A 69 -24.36 -7.86 -16.92
CA ALA A 69 -25.45 -8.51 -16.21
C ALA A 69 -26.54 -7.48 -15.84
N PRO A 70 -27.83 -7.87 -15.78
CA PRO A 70 -28.89 -6.97 -15.32
C PRO A 70 -28.59 -6.50 -13.89
N GLY A 71 -28.60 -5.18 -13.68
CA GLY A 71 -28.24 -4.55 -12.41
C GLY A 71 -26.74 -4.28 -12.20
N GLN A 72 -25.89 -4.56 -13.19
CA GLN A 72 -24.47 -4.26 -13.08
C GLN A 72 -24.21 -2.75 -13.24
N VAL A 73 -23.66 -2.15 -12.19
CA VAL A 73 -23.23 -0.75 -12.19
C VAL A 73 -21.91 -0.63 -12.93
N GLN A 74 -21.86 0.29 -13.91
CA GLN A 74 -20.61 0.65 -14.57
C GLN A 74 -19.79 1.52 -13.63
N LEU A 75 -18.58 1.07 -13.31
CA LEU A 75 -17.63 1.84 -12.50
C LEU A 75 -16.82 2.74 -13.42
N GLU A 76 -16.65 4.00 -13.02
CA GLU A 76 -15.79 4.95 -13.70
C GLU A 76 -14.32 4.67 -13.38
N HIS A 77 -13.42 5.13 -14.26
CA HIS A 77 -11.99 5.08 -13.99
C HIS A 77 -11.65 6.00 -12.82
N ARG A 78 -10.76 5.53 -11.94
CA ARG A 78 -10.29 6.29 -10.78
C ARG A 78 -9.04 7.09 -11.14
N ASP A 79 -9.20 8.02 -12.07
CA ASP A 79 -8.11 8.92 -12.46
C ASP A 79 -7.68 9.78 -11.28
N GLY A 80 -6.36 9.89 -11.07
CA GLY A 80 -5.78 10.51 -9.87
C GLY A 80 -5.49 9.54 -8.72
N SER A 81 -5.97 8.29 -8.78
CA SER A 81 -5.64 7.26 -7.76
C SER A 81 -4.13 6.95 -7.68
N GLU A 82 -3.39 7.21 -8.74
CA GLU A 82 -1.92 7.20 -8.75
C GLU A 82 -1.32 8.13 -7.68
N ILE A 83 -1.94 9.28 -7.43
CA ILE A 83 -1.47 10.27 -6.46
C ILE A 83 -1.65 9.72 -5.05
N ASP A 84 -2.82 9.13 -4.78
CA ASP A 84 -3.11 8.48 -3.51
C ASP A 84 -2.12 7.36 -3.23
N VAL A 85 -1.83 6.53 -4.23
CA VAL A 85 -0.85 5.44 -4.13
C VAL A 85 0.54 5.97 -3.80
N MET A 86 0.99 7.02 -4.49
CA MET A 86 2.32 7.61 -4.25
C MET A 86 2.41 8.20 -2.84
N ASN A 87 1.38 8.91 -2.39
CA ASN A 87 1.33 9.50 -1.05
C ASN A 87 1.32 8.41 0.03
N ILE A 88 0.51 7.37 -0.13
CA ILE A 88 0.44 6.24 0.80
C ILE A 88 1.77 5.49 0.83
N LEU A 89 2.34 5.16 -0.33
CA LEU A 89 3.65 4.50 -0.40
C LEU A 89 4.72 5.31 0.33
N ASN A 90 4.78 6.61 0.10
CA ASN A 90 5.73 7.50 0.75
C ASN A 90 5.57 7.48 2.28
N VAL A 91 4.34 7.59 2.78
CA VAL A 91 4.06 7.58 4.22
C VAL A 91 4.44 6.24 4.86
N PHE A 92 4.05 5.12 4.26
CA PHE A 92 4.34 3.79 4.84
C PHE A 92 5.83 3.43 4.77
N GLN A 93 6.53 3.87 3.73
CA GLN A 93 8.00 3.74 3.66
C GLN A 93 8.69 4.57 4.74
N GLN A 94 8.26 5.82 4.96
CA GLN A 94 8.77 6.65 6.07
C GLN A 94 8.46 6.04 7.45
N LEU A 95 7.36 5.31 7.59
CA LEU A 95 7.02 4.54 8.78
C LEU A 95 7.74 3.18 8.89
N SER A 96 8.68 2.90 7.98
CA SER A 96 9.48 1.65 7.95
C SER A 96 8.65 0.38 7.72
N PHE A 97 7.62 0.46 6.87
CA PHE A 97 6.92 -0.72 6.34
C PHE A 97 7.53 -1.19 5.03
N ASP A 98 7.56 -2.50 4.84
CA ASP A 98 7.84 -3.13 3.55
C ASP A 98 6.58 -3.07 2.68
N CYS A 99 6.60 -2.22 1.65
CA CYS A 99 5.41 -1.91 0.86
C CYS A 99 5.39 -2.67 -0.47
N GLU A 100 4.25 -3.25 -0.80
CA GLU A 100 3.97 -3.91 -2.06
C GLU A 100 2.76 -3.28 -2.74
N LEU A 101 2.89 -2.92 -4.02
CA LEU A 101 1.80 -2.36 -4.83
C LEU A 101 1.32 -3.39 -5.85
N LYS A 102 0.01 -3.59 -5.91
CA LYS A 102 -0.68 -4.31 -6.98
C LYS A 102 -1.65 -3.36 -7.67
N THR A 103 -1.72 -3.44 -8.99
CA THR A 103 -2.59 -2.56 -9.79
C THR A 103 -3.55 -3.36 -10.65
N ASN A 104 -4.80 -2.88 -10.75
CA ASN A 104 -5.85 -3.40 -11.63
C ASN A 104 -6.03 -4.92 -11.56
N LEU A 105 -6.25 -5.42 -10.35
CA LEU A 105 -6.52 -6.84 -10.12
C LEU A 105 -7.95 -7.19 -10.55
N SER A 106 -8.08 -8.34 -11.21
CA SER A 106 -9.40 -8.93 -11.51
C SER A 106 -10.02 -9.53 -10.25
N SER A 107 -11.35 -9.64 -10.21
CA SER A 107 -12.10 -10.30 -9.14
C SER A 107 -11.78 -11.79 -8.99
N THR A 108 -11.13 -12.39 -9.99
CA THR A 108 -10.63 -13.77 -9.95
C THR A 108 -9.35 -13.91 -9.11
N VAL A 109 -8.67 -12.81 -8.81
CA VAL A 109 -7.49 -12.80 -7.94
C VAL A 109 -7.97 -12.73 -6.49
N THR A 110 -7.79 -13.80 -5.74
CA THR A 110 -8.06 -13.80 -4.31
C THR A 110 -6.85 -13.28 -3.53
N PHE A 111 -7.06 -12.81 -2.30
CA PHE A 111 -5.95 -12.38 -1.42
C PHE A 111 -4.88 -13.45 -1.21
N ARG A 112 -5.22 -14.74 -1.41
CA ARG A 112 -4.27 -15.86 -1.33
C ARG A 112 -3.36 -15.96 -2.55
N ASP A 113 -3.80 -15.41 -3.67
CA ASP A 113 -3.10 -15.46 -4.96
C ASP A 113 -2.13 -14.28 -5.13
N ILE A 114 -2.09 -13.36 -4.16
CA ILE A 114 -1.12 -12.27 -4.12
C ILE A 114 0.14 -12.86 -3.49
N PRO A 115 1.19 -13.18 -4.27
CA PRO A 115 2.40 -13.75 -3.71
C PRO A 115 3.07 -12.64 -2.89
N SER A 116 2.86 -12.65 -1.58
CA SER A 116 3.71 -11.90 -0.67
C SER A 116 5.13 -12.41 -0.90
N LYS A 117 6.05 -11.55 -1.35
CA LYS A 117 7.47 -11.90 -1.41
C LYS A 117 7.82 -12.53 -0.06
N ASP A 118 8.22 -13.80 -0.11
CA ASP A 118 8.81 -14.54 0.98
C ASP A 118 7.92 -14.67 2.25
N LEU A 119 7.33 -15.85 2.38
CA LEU A 119 6.85 -16.46 3.65
C LEU A 119 8.00 -16.70 4.66
N VAL A 120 9.22 -16.23 4.38
CA VAL A 120 10.43 -16.73 5.03
C VAL A 120 10.69 -16.12 6.41
N ASP A 121 10.04 -15.02 6.80
CA ASP A 121 10.10 -14.59 8.21
C ASP A 121 8.90 -13.76 8.66
N GLN A 122 7.71 -14.35 8.63
CA GLN A 122 6.52 -13.75 9.24
C GLN A 122 6.63 -13.57 10.76
N SER A 123 7.67 -14.14 11.39
CA SER A 123 7.88 -14.05 12.85
C SER A 123 8.35 -12.67 13.31
N LEU A 124 8.90 -11.85 12.40
CA LEU A 124 9.46 -10.53 12.70
C LEU A 124 8.54 -9.35 12.34
N SER A 125 7.54 -9.58 11.48
CA SER A 125 6.58 -8.55 11.09
C SER A 125 5.47 -8.44 12.11
N VAL A 126 5.33 -7.28 12.76
CA VAL A 126 4.36 -7.11 13.86
C VAL A 126 3.04 -6.47 13.41
N CYS A 127 3.01 -5.90 12.20
CA CYS A 127 1.82 -5.22 11.67
C CYS A 127 1.59 -5.55 10.19
N PHE A 128 0.31 -5.66 9.80
CA PHE A 128 -0.11 -5.83 8.42
C PHE A 128 -1.14 -4.77 8.08
N VAL A 129 -0.92 -4.06 6.99
CA VAL A 129 -1.82 -3.01 6.49
C VAL A 129 -2.26 -3.36 5.08
N TYR A 130 -3.58 -3.32 4.87
CA TYR A 130 -4.22 -3.56 3.58
C TYR A 130 -5.01 -2.32 3.18
N LEU A 131 -4.67 -1.77 2.02
CA LEU A 131 -5.36 -0.62 1.46
C LEU A 131 -5.85 -0.99 0.07
N CYS A 132 -7.18 -1.03 -0.09
CA CYS A 132 -7.82 -1.20 -1.38
C CYS A 132 -8.42 0.14 -1.78
N MET A 133 -7.98 0.64 -2.93
CA MET A 133 -8.46 1.87 -3.54
C MET A 133 -9.06 1.54 -4.89
#